data_AF-A0A078FJJ2-F1
#
_entry.id   AF-A0A078FJJ2-F1
#
_cell.length_a   1.000
_cell.length_b   1.000
_cell.length_c   1.000
_cell.angle_alpha   90.00
_cell.angle_beta   90.00
_cell.angle_gamma   90.00
#
_symmetry.space_group_name_H-M   'P 1'
#
loop_
_entity.id
_entity.type
_entity.pdbx_description
1 polymer ?
#
loop_
_entity_poly.entity_id
_entity_poly.type
_entity_poly.pdbx_seq_one_letter_code
_entity_poly.pdbx_strand_id
1 'polypeptide(L)'
;MWQALSNCVPVCSRLTDRHCHSDRSCQRCGHNDETVNHMLFECPPATQTWALALHLSLRGEFPSPSIYSNFDYLLNRIKKQDMPDDVLARIPWIIWFMWKSRNGKVFEGKDLTPLEILQSATSEADSWSLAHVVPEKREVEDRTPLPVTQDSPSMRPFCRFDASWKDDDARYGGGFVMEKEDGITIVGVKNGYDKFNIQNVRGRK
;
A
#
# COMPACT_ATOMS: atom_id res chain seq x y z
N MET A 1 3.86 2.94 -7.38
CA MET A 1 4.38 3.86 -8.43
C MET A 1 5.81 3.54 -8.82
N TRP A 2 6.78 3.51 -7.88
CA TRP A 2 8.18 3.13 -8.18
C TRP A 2 8.29 1.84 -9.01
N GLN A 3 7.61 0.76 -8.60
CA GLN A 3 7.61 -0.50 -9.37
C GLN A 3 7.14 -0.34 -10.83
N ALA A 4 6.18 0.57 -11.08
CA ALA A 4 5.70 0.82 -12.44
C ALA A 4 6.76 1.55 -13.27
N LEU A 5 7.41 2.56 -12.69
CA LEU A 5 8.48 3.34 -13.34
C LEU A 5 9.77 2.54 -13.53
N SER A 6 10.12 1.68 -12.59
CA SER A 6 11.24 0.73 -12.70
C SER A 6 10.88 -0.50 -13.53
N ASN A 7 9.64 -0.58 -14.06
CA ASN A 7 9.17 -1.65 -14.92
C ASN A 7 9.31 -3.05 -14.26
N CYS A 8 9.08 -3.10 -12.95
CA CYS A 8 9.11 -4.31 -12.12
C CYS A 8 7.72 -4.94 -11.94
N VAL A 9 6.65 -4.32 -12.45
CA VAL A 9 5.29 -4.85 -12.33
C VAL A 9 5.12 -6.10 -13.24
N PRO A 10 4.59 -7.22 -12.71
CA PRO A 10 4.35 -8.42 -13.51
C PRO A 10 3.13 -8.26 -14.42
N VAL A 11 3.37 -7.73 -15.62
CA VAL A 11 2.40 -7.65 -16.73
C VAL A 11 2.70 -8.74 -17.77
N CYS A 12 1.72 -9.13 -18.59
CA CYS A 12 1.86 -10.27 -19.51
C CYS A 12 3.06 -10.14 -20.46
N SER A 13 3.34 -8.94 -20.99
CA SER A 13 4.53 -8.73 -21.83
C SER A 13 5.84 -9.11 -21.11
N ARG A 14 5.98 -8.74 -19.84
CA ARG A 14 7.18 -9.02 -19.02
C ARG A 14 7.28 -10.45 -18.55
N LEU A 15 6.14 -11.08 -18.24
CA LEU A 15 6.10 -12.50 -17.92
C LEU A 15 6.50 -13.33 -19.14
N THR A 16 6.06 -12.93 -20.33
CA THR A 16 6.45 -13.57 -21.59
C THR A 16 7.93 -13.37 -21.90
N ASP A 17 8.48 -12.15 -21.72
CA ASP A 17 9.92 -11.89 -21.89
C ASP A 17 10.79 -12.78 -20.97
N ARG A 18 10.24 -13.21 -19.83
CA ARG A 18 10.90 -14.11 -18.85
C ARG A 18 10.53 -15.59 -19.02
N HIS A 19 9.78 -15.94 -20.05
CA HIS A 19 9.30 -17.30 -20.31
C HIS A 19 8.41 -17.87 -19.17
N CYS A 20 7.74 -17.01 -18.41
CA CYS A 20 6.80 -17.39 -17.34
C CYS A 20 5.33 -17.39 -17.81
N HIS A 21 5.06 -16.88 -19.02
CA HIS A 21 3.72 -16.83 -19.62
C HIS A 21 3.84 -16.93 -21.15
N SER A 22 2.81 -17.42 -21.82
CA SER A 22 2.84 -17.67 -23.28
C SER A 22 2.13 -16.58 -24.09
N ASP A 23 1.18 -15.89 -23.48
CA ASP A 23 0.38 -14.85 -24.14
C ASP A 23 0.78 -13.45 -23.65
N ARG A 24 1.01 -12.52 -24.57
CA ARG A 24 1.32 -11.12 -24.24
C ARG A 24 0.07 -10.26 -24.09
N SER A 25 -1.09 -10.75 -24.52
CA SER A 25 -2.33 -9.99 -24.55
C SER A 25 -2.79 -9.56 -23.15
N CYS A 26 -3.43 -8.39 -23.10
CA CYS A 26 -4.03 -7.89 -21.89
C CYS A 26 -5.23 -8.72 -21.46
N GLN A 27 -5.21 -9.20 -20.22
CA GLN A 27 -6.25 -10.07 -19.67
C GLN A 27 -7.57 -9.35 -19.38
N ARG A 28 -7.59 -8.01 -19.55
CA ARG A 28 -8.81 -7.20 -19.43
C ARG A 28 -9.45 -6.86 -20.76
N CYS A 29 -8.67 -6.40 -21.75
CA CYS A 29 -9.21 -5.94 -23.04
C CYS A 29 -9.01 -6.93 -24.19
N GLY A 30 -8.10 -7.90 -24.04
CA GLY A 30 -7.86 -8.98 -25.01
C GLY A 30 -7.20 -8.58 -26.33
N HIS A 31 -6.80 -7.32 -26.54
CA HIS A 31 -6.38 -6.83 -27.86
C HIS A 31 -4.91 -6.40 -27.99
N ASN A 32 -4.37 -5.71 -26.97
CA ASN A 32 -3.01 -5.17 -27.04
C ASN A 32 -2.05 -5.93 -26.13
N ASP A 33 -0.76 -5.84 -26.44
CA ASP A 33 0.30 -6.29 -25.55
C ASP A 33 0.20 -5.59 -24.19
N GLU A 34 0.10 -6.38 -23.13
CA GLU A 34 -0.05 -5.88 -21.77
C GLU A 34 1.29 -5.36 -21.27
N THR A 35 1.57 -4.09 -21.53
CA THR A 35 2.65 -3.34 -20.90
C THR A 35 2.16 -2.67 -19.62
N VAL A 36 3.08 -2.16 -18.80
CA VAL A 36 2.72 -1.35 -17.63
C VAL A 36 1.97 -0.09 -18.05
N ASN A 37 2.35 0.53 -19.18
CA ASN A 37 1.64 1.69 -19.73
C ASN A 37 0.23 1.30 -20.17
N HIS A 38 0.10 0.17 -20.86
CA HIS A 38 -1.21 -0.33 -21.29
C HIS A 38 -2.12 -0.56 -20.09
N MET A 39 -1.66 -1.36 -19.11
CA MET A 39 -2.43 -1.71 -17.92
C MET A 39 -2.92 -0.48 -17.13
N LEU A 40 -2.10 0.58 -17.04
CA LEU A 40 -2.42 1.77 -16.24
C LEU A 40 -3.10 2.91 -17.02
N PHE A 41 -2.91 3.01 -18.34
CA PHE A 41 -3.25 4.23 -19.08
C PHE A 41 -3.96 4.00 -20.41
N GLU A 42 -3.60 2.97 -21.18
CA GLU A 42 -4.15 2.77 -22.54
C GLU A 42 -5.27 1.73 -22.59
N CYS A 43 -5.34 0.84 -21.60
CA CYS A 43 -6.37 -0.19 -21.53
C CYS A 43 -7.75 0.49 -21.41
N PRO A 44 -8.76 0.10 -22.21
CA PRO A 44 -10.05 0.80 -22.21
C PRO A 44 -10.68 1.01 -20.82
N PRO A 45 -10.69 0.02 -19.89
CA PRO A 45 -11.15 0.23 -18.52
C PRO A 45 -10.31 1.24 -17.73
N ALA A 46 -9.00 1.28 -17.95
CA ALA A 46 -8.10 2.23 -17.31
C ALA A 46 -8.36 3.66 -17.82
N THR A 47 -8.47 3.85 -19.13
CA THR A 47 -8.81 5.14 -19.76
C THR A 47 -10.15 5.67 -19.25
N GLN A 48 -11.16 4.80 -19.14
CA GLN A 48 -12.47 5.17 -18.59
C GLN A 48 -12.37 5.57 -17.11
N THR A 49 -11.56 4.85 -16.31
CA THR A 49 -11.33 5.19 -14.90
C THR A 49 -10.72 6.59 -14.77
N TRP A 50 -9.72 6.93 -15.59
CA TRP A 50 -9.11 8.26 -15.60
C TRP A 50 -10.07 9.36 -16.05
N ALA A 51 -10.89 9.10 -17.08
CA ALA A 51 -11.89 10.05 -17.55
C ALA A 51 -12.92 10.38 -16.45
N LEU A 52 -13.35 9.37 -15.68
CA LEU A 52 -14.22 9.55 -14.52
C LEU A 52 -13.52 10.29 -13.38
N ALA A 53 -12.26 9.95 -13.09
CA ALA A 53 -11.55 10.47 -11.92
C ALA A 53 -11.16 11.94 -12.05
N LEU A 54 -10.70 12.34 -13.23
CA LEU A 54 -10.08 13.65 -13.41
C LEU A 54 -10.99 14.62 -14.16
N HIS A 55 -12.17 14.17 -14.62
CA HIS A 55 -13.06 14.90 -15.52
C HIS A 55 -12.31 15.60 -16.66
N LEU A 56 -11.17 15.02 -17.08
CA LEU A 56 -10.31 15.64 -18.06
C LEU A 56 -11.03 15.55 -19.40
N SER A 57 -11.47 16.71 -19.89
CA SER A 57 -11.66 16.87 -21.32
C SER A 57 -10.33 16.56 -21.97
N LEU A 58 -10.27 15.43 -22.67
CA LEU A 58 -9.14 14.90 -23.41
C LEU A 58 -8.55 15.98 -24.32
N ARG A 59 -7.67 16.85 -23.81
CA ARG A 59 -6.90 17.81 -24.63
C ARG A 59 -5.79 17.11 -25.43
N GLY A 60 -5.93 15.81 -25.68
CA GLY A 60 -4.96 14.98 -26.41
C GLY A 60 -3.64 14.71 -25.68
N GLU A 61 -3.38 15.30 -24.51
CA GLU A 61 -2.10 15.13 -23.80
C GLU A 61 -2.01 13.85 -22.96
N PHE A 62 -3.15 13.31 -22.52
CA PHE A 62 -3.22 12.17 -21.62
C PHE A 62 -4.39 11.26 -22.02
N PRO A 63 -4.20 9.93 -22.12
CA PRO A 63 -2.94 9.20 -21.91
C PRO A 63 -1.94 9.33 -23.09
N SER A 64 -0.65 9.20 -22.77
CA SER A 64 0.49 9.18 -23.69
C SER A 64 1.03 7.74 -23.88
N PRO A 65 1.69 7.40 -25.00
CA PRO A 65 2.40 6.13 -25.15
C PRO A 65 3.61 5.97 -24.21
N SER A 66 4.06 7.07 -23.60
CA SER A 66 5.17 7.04 -22.63
C SER A 66 4.64 7.02 -21.20
N ILE A 67 4.99 5.94 -20.47
CA ILE A 67 4.70 5.83 -19.04
C ILE A 67 5.27 7.02 -18.25
N TYR A 68 6.48 7.48 -18.59
CA TYR A 68 7.11 8.61 -17.93
C TYR A 68 6.35 9.92 -18.16
N SER A 69 5.84 10.13 -19.38
CA SER A 69 5.02 11.31 -19.70
C SER A 69 3.69 11.29 -18.96
N ASN A 70 3.08 10.12 -18.79
CA ASN A 70 1.86 9.97 -17.99
C ASN A 70 2.10 10.27 -16.51
N PHE A 71 3.19 9.77 -15.92
CA PHE A 71 3.53 10.08 -14.53
C PHE A 71 3.94 11.54 -14.34
N ASP A 72 4.68 12.14 -15.27
CA ASP A 72 4.98 13.58 -15.24
C ASP A 72 3.70 14.42 -15.28
N TYR A 73 2.75 14.04 -16.14
CA TYR A 73 1.45 14.69 -16.21
C TYR A 73 0.71 14.63 -14.88
N LEU A 74 0.56 13.43 -14.30
CA LEU A 74 -0.17 13.19 -13.06
C LEU A 74 0.49 13.79 -11.82
N LEU A 75 1.82 13.89 -11.77
CA LEU A 75 2.53 14.37 -10.57
C LEU A 75 2.83 15.87 -10.62
N ASN A 76 3.08 16.43 -11.81
CA ASN A 76 3.59 17.78 -11.98
C ASN A 76 2.64 18.69 -12.77
N ARG A 77 2.13 18.24 -13.92
CA ARG A 77 1.40 19.13 -14.83
C ARG A 77 -0.03 19.39 -14.38
N ILE A 78 -0.69 18.39 -13.82
CA ILE A 78 -2.07 18.51 -13.34
C ILE A 78 -2.19 19.53 -12.20
N LYS A 79 -1.14 19.70 -11.37
CA LYS A 79 -1.07 20.75 -10.34
C LYS A 79 -1.15 22.17 -10.92
N LYS A 80 -0.65 22.36 -12.14
CA LYS A 80 -0.70 23.67 -12.83
C LYS A 80 -2.08 23.99 -13.39
N GLN A 81 -3.00 23.04 -13.36
CA GLN A 81 -4.38 23.20 -13.86
C GLN A 81 -5.38 23.54 -12.74
N ASP A 82 -4.88 23.99 -11.58
CA ASP A 82 -5.71 24.36 -10.42
C ASP A 82 -6.63 23.22 -9.94
N MET A 83 -6.14 21.98 -10.08
CA MET A 83 -6.88 20.80 -9.64
C MET A 83 -6.90 20.71 -8.12
N PRO A 84 -8.06 20.39 -7.51
CA PRO A 84 -8.18 20.25 -6.06
C PRO A 84 -7.21 19.21 -5.48
N ASP A 85 -6.62 19.52 -4.32
CA ASP A 85 -5.63 18.66 -3.65
C ASP A 85 -6.19 17.26 -3.30
N ASP A 86 -7.48 17.15 -3.01
CA ASP A 86 -8.17 15.88 -2.76
C ASP A 86 -8.21 14.99 -4.02
N VAL A 87 -8.32 15.57 -5.21
CA VAL A 87 -8.20 14.82 -6.46
C VAL A 87 -6.77 14.32 -6.66
N LEU A 88 -5.77 15.15 -6.38
CA LEU A 88 -4.37 14.77 -6.49
C LEU A 88 -3.99 13.66 -5.49
N ALA A 89 -4.51 13.75 -4.27
CA ALA A 89 -4.32 12.74 -3.24
C ALA A 89 -4.89 11.36 -3.62
N ARG A 90 -5.90 11.32 -4.50
CA ARG A 90 -6.51 10.06 -5.01
C ARG A 90 -5.69 9.35 -6.08
N ILE A 91 -4.78 10.05 -6.78
CA ILE A 91 -4.01 9.48 -7.91
C ILE A 91 -3.26 8.18 -7.53
N PRO A 92 -2.51 8.11 -6.41
CA PRO A 92 -1.82 6.87 -6.04
C PRO A 92 -2.78 5.71 -5.78
N TRP A 93 -3.94 5.99 -5.19
CA TRP A 93 -4.99 5.00 -4.92
C TRP A 93 -5.60 4.48 -6.22
N ILE A 94 -5.88 5.35 -7.19
CA ILE A 94 -6.41 4.96 -8.50
C ILE A 94 -5.44 4.00 -9.21
N ILE A 95 -4.14 4.33 -9.25
CA ILE A 95 -3.09 3.47 -9.84
C ILE A 95 -3.07 2.11 -9.13
N TRP A 96 -3.13 2.12 -7.79
CA TRP A 96 -3.13 0.90 -6.98
C TRP A 96 -4.35 0.01 -7.25
N PHE A 97 -5.55 0.59 -7.29
CA PHE A 97 -6.78 -0.17 -7.51
C PHE A 97 -6.93 -0.65 -8.96
N MET A 98 -6.38 0.07 -9.96
CA MET A 98 -6.29 -0.46 -11.32
C MET A 98 -5.41 -1.72 -11.39
N TRP A 99 -4.24 -1.68 -10.73
CA TRP A 99 -3.39 -2.86 -10.61
C TRP A 99 -4.08 -4.00 -9.84
N LYS A 100 -4.73 -3.71 -8.70
CA LYS A 100 -5.50 -4.70 -7.95
C LYS A 100 -6.63 -5.31 -8.78
N SER A 101 -7.38 -4.49 -9.51
CA SER A 101 -8.46 -4.95 -10.40
C SER A 101 -7.93 -5.90 -11.48
N ARG A 102 -6.81 -5.54 -12.14
CA ARG A 102 -6.18 -6.43 -13.13
C ARG A 102 -5.74 -7.75 -12.49
N ASN A 103 -5.14 -7.73 -11.31
CA ASN A 103 -4.73 -8.95 -10.63
C ASN A 103 -5.93 -9.79 -10.15
N GLY A 104 -6.98 -9.16 -9.64
CA GLY A 104 -8.23 -9.83 -9.30
C GLY A 104 -8.85 -10.52 -10.52
N LYS A 105 -8.76 -9.91 -11.70
CA LYS A 105 -9.19 -10.55 -12.96
C LYS A 105 -8.38 -11.80 -13.27
N VAL A 106 -7.05 -11.73 -13.14
CA VAL A 106 -6.12 -12.82 -13.47
C VAL A 106 -6.20 -13.98 -12.48
N PHE A 107 -6.22 -13.70 -11.18
CA PHE A 107 -6.14 -14.74 -10.13
C PHE A 107 -7.50 -15.19 -9.60
N GLU A 108 -8.51 -14.33 -9.64
CA GLU A 108 -9.83 -14.58 -9.03
C GLU A 108 -10.98 -14.52 -10.04
N GLY A 109 -10.71 -14.19 -11.32
CA GLY A 109 -11.73 -14.00 -12.35
C GLY A 109 -12.62 -12.76 -12.13
N LYS A 110 -12.32 -11.92 -11.13
CA LYS A 110 -13.13 -10.76 -10.76
C LYS A 110 -12.82 -9.58 -11.67
N ASP A 111 -13.85 -9.04 -12.32
CA ASP A 111 -13.72 -7.91 -13.23
C ASP A 111 -14.43 -6.68 -12.68
N LEU A 112 -13.67 -5.76 -12.09
CA LEU A 112 -14.23 -4.53 -11.54
C LEU A 112 -14.43 -3.50 -12.65
N THR A 113 -15.61 -2.90 -12.70
CA THR A 113 -15.91 -1.80 -13.60
C THR A 113 -15.06 -0.56 -13.26
N PRO A 114 -14.82 0.35 -14.23
CA PRO A 114 -14.08 1.58 -13.98
C PRO A 114 -14.63 2.43 -12.83
N LEU A 115 -15.96 2.45 -12.67
CA LEU A 115 -16.62 3.15 -11.59
C LEU A 115 -16.33 2.51 -10.23
N GLU A 116 -16.41 1.18 -10.12
CA GLU A 116 -16.09 0.47 -8.87
C GLU A 116 -14.63 0.66 -8.46
N ILE A 117 -13.70 0.67 -9.43
CA ILE A 117 -12.28 0.97 -9.20
C ILE A 117 -12.14 2.37 -8.61
N LEU A 118 -12.79 3.37 -9.20
CA LEU A 118 -12.74 4.75 -8.72
C LEU A 118 -13.38 4.92 -7.34
N GLN A 119 -14.52 4.28 -7.09
CA GLN A 119 -15.19 4.30 -5.80
C GLN A 119 -14.31 3.67 -4.72
N SER A 120 -13.68 2.53 -5.00
CA SER A 120 -12.77 1.86 -4.07
C SER A 120 -11.55 2.74 -3.77
N ALA A 121 -10.97 3.36 -4.80
CA ALA A 121 -9.85 4.27 -4.65
C ALA A 121 -10.21 5.52 -3.83
N THR A 122 -11.41 6.08 -4.05
CA THR A 122 -11.92 7.25 -3.33
C THR A 122 -12.17 6.93 -1.88
N SER A 123 -12.90 5.84 -1.60
CA SER A 123 -13.21 5.40 -0.24
C SER A 123 -11.93 5.17 0.59
N GLU A 124 -10.90 4.58 -0.02
CA GLU A 124 -9.64 4.32 0.67
C GLU A 124 -8.83 5.61 0.88
N ALA A 125 -8.82 6.51 -0.12
CA ALA A 125 -8.18 7.82 0.01
C ALA A 125 -8.82 8.67 1.12
N ASP A 126 -10.15 8.66 1.21
CA ASP A 126 -10.91 9.38 2.23
C ASP A 126 -10.65 8.77 3.61
N SER A 127 -10.67 7.44 3.72
CA SER A 127 -10.35 6.74 4.97
C SER A 127 -8.95 7.06 5.46
N TRP A 128 -7.97 7.07 4.55
CA TRP A 128 -6.60 7.47 4.85
C TRP A 128 -6.54 8.93 5.30
N SER A 129 -7.18 9.84 4.58
CA SER A 129 -7.21 11.27 4.94
C SER A 129 -7.78 11.48 6.33
N LEU A 130 -8.95 10.89 6.64
CA LEU A 130 -9.61 10.97 7.94
C LEU A 130 -8.72 10.44 9.08
N ALA A 131 -8.02 9.33 8.87
CA ALA A 131 -7.11 8.76 9.87
C ALA A 131 -5.87 9.65 10.14
N HIS A 132 -5.50 10.52 9.21
CA HIS A 132 -4.38 11.45 9.33
C HIS A 132 -4.79 12.84 9.83
N VAL A 133 -6.10 13.12 9.95
CA VAL A 133 -6.58 14.26 10.71
C VAL A 133 -6.38 13.94 12.19
N VAL A 134 -5.17 14.21 12.70
CA VAL A 134 -4.94 14.27 14.15
C VAL A 134 -5.90 15.35 14.67
N PRO A 135 -6.86 15.04 15.55
CA PRO A 135 -7.60 16.09 16.22
C PRO A 135 -6.56 16.94 16.95
N GLU A 136 -6.46 18.21 16.56
CA GLU A 136 -5.77 19.22 17.33
C GLU A 136 -6.31 19.07 18.74
N LYS A 137 -5.52 18.49 19.65
CA LYS A 137 -5.84 18.57 21.07
C LYS A 137 -5.84 20.06 21.32
N ARG A 138 -7.04 20.65 21.45
CA ARG A 138 -7.20 21.95 22.10
C ARG A 138 -6.65 21.71 23.49
N GLU A 139 -5.37 22.02 23.66
CA GLU A 139 -4.76 22.21 24.96
C GLU A 139 -5.52 23.39 25.56
N VAL A 140 -6.60 23.08 26.28
CA VAL A 140 -7.01 23.95 27.37
C VAL A 140 -5.77 24.01 28.25
N GLU A 141 -5.16 25.20 28.35
CA GLU A 141 -4.06 25.51 29.25
C GLU A 141 -4.51 25.25 30.70
N ASP A 142 -4.55 23.98 31.10
CA ASP A 142 -4.38 23.60 32.49
C ASP A 142 -2.93 23.21 32.64
N ARG A 143 -2.21 23.99 33.45
CA ARG A 143 -0.76 23.90 33.67
C ARG A 143 -0.41 22.66 34.50
N THR A 144 -0.73 21.48 34.01
CA THR A 144 -0.20 20.22 34.52
C THR A 144 0.83 19.70 33.51
N PRO A 145 2.11 19.52 33.89
CA PRO A 145 3.11 19.00 32.97
C PRO A 145 2.73 17.59 32.53
N LEU A 146 2.35 17.42 31.26
CA LEU A 146 2.22 16.10 30.65
C LEU A 146 3.61 15.54 30.35
N PRO A 147 3.84 14.22 30.50
CA PRO A 147 5.16 13.64 30.39
C PRO A 147 5.65 13.73 28.95
N VAL A 148 6.87 14.25 28.80
CA VAL A 148 7.63 14.21 27.55
C VAL A 148 7.77 12.73 27.14
N THR A 149 7.14 12.31 26.04
CA THR A 149 7.45 11.03 25.39
C THR A 149 8.78 11.18 24.66
N GLN A 150 9.87 11.19 25.43
CA GLN A 150 11.19 10.85 24.91
C GLN A 150 11.18 9.34 24.71
N ASP A 151 11.23 8.87 23.46
CA ASP A 151 11.57 7.47 23.13
C ASP A 151 13.01 7.08 23.56
N SER A 152 13.70 8.01 24.21
CA SER A 152 14.84 7.77 25.09
C SER A 152 14.33 7.74 26.54
N PRO A 153 14.18 6.57 27.18
CA PRO A 153 13.91 6.53 28.61
C PRO A 153 14.97 7.35 29.34
N SER A 154 14.54 8.44 29.98
CA SER A 154 15.41 9.37 30.71
C SER A 154 16.01 8.74 31.97
N MET A 155 15.54 7.55 32.34
CA MET A 155 16.01 6.77 33.48
C MET A 155 16.63 5.46 33.00
N ARG A 156 17.92 5.28 33.33
CA ARG A 156 18.61 3.99 33.28
C ARG A 156 18.37 3.29 34.64
N PRO A 157 18.30 1.95 34.69
CA PRO A 157 18.36 1.03 33.56
C PRO A 157 17.04 1.00 32.76
N PHE A 158 17.12 0.82 31.44
CA PHE A 158 15.94 0.60 30.60
C PHE A 158 16.08 -0.69 29.79
N CYS A 159 14.95 -1.33 29.49
CA CYS A 159 14.91 -2.60 28.78
C CYS A 159 13.88 -2.55 27.64
N ARG A 160 14.31 -2.88 26.41
CA ARG A 160 13.44 -3.12 25.25
C ARG A 160 13.31 -4.62 25.06
N PHE A 161 12.10 -5.11 24.83
CA PHE A 161 11.83 -6.51 24.54
C PHE A 161 11.03 -6.63 23.24
N ASP A 162 11.26 -7.70 22.50
CA ASP A 162 10.52 -8.05 21.29
C ASP A 162 10.26 -9.56 21.28
N ALA A 163 9.15 -9.98 20.69
CA ALA A 163 8.77 -11.38 20.60
C ALA A 163 8.06 -11.67 19.28
N SER A 164 8.33 -12.85 18.73
CA SER A 164 7.71 -13.38 17.52
C SER A 164 7.26 -14.81 17.74
N TRP A 165 6.14 -15.16 17.12
CA TRP A 165 5.59 -16.51 17.08
C TRP A 165 5.13 -16.81 15.67
N LYS A 166 5.01 -18.10 15.33
CA LYS A 166 4.50 -18.55 14.04
C LYS A 166 3.15 -19.23 14.26
N ASP A 167 2.08 -18.74 13.64
CA ASP A 167 0.73 -19.27 13.89
C ASP A 167 0.57 -20.76 13.55
N ASP A 168 1.28 -21.23 12.53
CA ASP A 168 1.24 -22.63 12.06
C ASP A 168 2.29 -23.55 12.73
N ASP A 169 3.01 -23.07 13.74
CA ASP A 169 4.13 -23.82 14.32
C ASP A 169 4.35 -23.50 15.80
N ALA A 170 4.73 -24.49 16.59
CA ALA A 170 5.02 -24.35 18.02
C ALA A 170 6.31 -23.54 18.33
N ARG A 171 6.83 -22.81 17.35
CA ARG A 171 8.06 -22.03 17.45
C ARG A 171 7.76 -20.61 17.89
N TYR A 172 8.49 -20.18 18.91
CA TYR A 172 8.52 -18.79 19.35
C TYR A 172 9.96 -18.35 19.59
N GLY A 173 10.19 -17.05 19.42
CA GLY A 173 11.46 -16.39 19.71
C GLY A 173 11.19 -15.08 20.43
N GLY A 174 12.00 -14.78 21.43
CA GLY A 174 11.95 -13.52 22.16
C GLY A 174 13.35 -13.00 22.40
N GLY A 175 13.51 -11.68 22.38
CA GLY A 175 14.76 -10.99 22.64
C GLY A 175 14.55 -9.81 23.58
N PHE A 176 15.60 -9.44 24.30
CA PHE A 176 15.64 -8.17 25.02
C PHE A 176 17.01 -7.51 24.92
N VAL A 177 17.02 -6.18 25.03
CA VAL A 177 18.19 -5.33 25.15
C VAL A 177 17.98 -4.44 26.36
N MET A 178 18.86 -4.56 27.35
CA MET A 178 18.83 -3.79 28.59
C MET A 178 20.09 -2.93 28.70
N GLU A 179 19.92 -1.62 28.81
CA GLU A 179 21.01 -0.71 29.11
C GLU A 179 21.02 -0.37 30.61
N LYS A 180 22.15 -0.64 31.28
CA LYS A 180 22.36 -0.29 32.70
C LYS A 180 22.75 1.17 32.88
N GLU A 181 22.69 1.63 34.13
CA GLU A 181 23.19 2.96 34.55
C GLU A 181 24.66 3.15 34.20
N ASP A 182 25.48 2.12 34.37
CA ASP A 182 26.92 2.11 34.07
C ASP A 182 27.25 2.15 32.56
N GLY A 183 26.25 2.28 31.68
CA GLY A 183 26.41 2.24 30.22
C GLY A 183 26.58 0.82 29.64
N ILE A 184 26.62 -0.20 30.50
CA ILE A 184 26.73 -1.60 30.07
C ILE A 184 25.41 -2.05 29.44
N THR A 185 25.50 -2.61 28.23
CA THR A 185 24.34 -3.20 27.53
C THR A 185 24.32 -4.72 27.71
N ILE A 186 23.22 -5.26 28.21
CA ILE A 186 22.94 -6.70 28.30
C ILE A 186 21.94 -7.06 27.20
N VAL A 187 22.24 -8.11 26.46
CA VAL A 187 21.33 -8.67 25.47
C VAL A 187 21.01 -10.11 25.82
N GLY A 188 19.77 -10.53 25.59
CA GLY A 188 19.34 -11.90 25.77
C GLY A 188 18.38 -12.31 24.68
N VAL A 189 18.50 -13.54 24.21
CA VAL A 189 17.61 -14.14 23.21
C VAL A 189 17.20 -15.51 23.72
N LYS A 190 15.90 -15.82 23.61
CA LYS A 190 15.33 -17.12 23.92
C LYS A 190 14.49 -17.59 22.75
N ASN A 191 14.84 -18.75 22.22
CA ASN A 191 14.01 -19.46 21.26
C ASN A 191 13.54 -20.75 21.92
N GLY A 192 12.28 -21.10 21.70
CA GLY A 192 11.67 -22.28 22.29
C GLY A 192 10.77 -23.02 21.32
N TYR A 193 10.46 -24.25 21.70
CA TYR A 193 9.52 -25.10 21.00
C TYR A 193 8.56 -25.68 22.04
N ASP A 194 7.31 -25.24 21.99
CA ASP A 194 6.30 -25.64 22.98
C ASP A 194 5.26 -26.54 22.30
N LYS A 195 5.36 -27.87 22.51
CA LYS A 195 4.29 -28.79 22.07
C LYS A 195 3.09 -28.63 23.00
N PHE A 196 2.32 -27.56 22.82
CA PHE A 196 0.98 -27.48 23.41
C PHE A 196 0.09 -28.49 22.71
N ASN A 197 -0.15 -29.61 23.39
CA ASN A 197 -1.15 -30.58 23.01
C ASN A 197 -2.51 -29.92 23.23
N ILE A 198 -3.14 -29.44 22.15
CA ILE A 198 -4.47 -28.84 22.18
C ILE A 198 -5.47 -29.95 22.54
N GLN A 199 -5.69 -30.19 23.84
CA GLN A 199 -6.91 -30.85 24.27
C GLN A 199 -8.04 -29.83 24.14
N ASN A 200 -8.88 -30.06 23.13
CA ASN A 200 -10.17 -29.41 22.89
C ASN A 200 -10.93 -29.18 24.21
N VAL A 201 -10.96 -27.94 24.70
CA VAL A 201 -12.02 -27.49 25.61
C VAL A 201 -13.21 -27.12 24.73
N ARG A 202 -14.03 -28.13 24.42
CA ARG A 202 -15.37 -27.93 23.88
C ARG A 202 -16.19 -27.17 24.92
N GLY A 203 -16.77 -26.05 24.48
CA GLY A 203 -17.74 -25.31 25.27
C GLY A 203 -18.92 -26.19 25.70
N ARG A 204 -19.40 -25.92 26.91
CA ARG A 204 -20.78 -26.19 27.29
C ARG A 204 -21.37 -24.91 27.87
N LYS A 205 -22.55 -24.62 27.32
CA LYS A 205 -23.60 -23.66 27.65
C LYS A 205 -23.59 -23.08 29.05
#